data_AF-A0A9P8XUX2-F1
#
_entry.id   AF-A0A9P8XUX2-F1
#
_cell.length_a   1.000
_cell.length_b   1.000
_cell.length_c   1.000
_cell.angle_alpha   90.00
_cell.angle_beta   90.00
_cell.angle_gamma   90.00
#
_symmetry.space_group_name_H-M   'P 1'
#
loop_
_entity.id
_entity.type
_entity.pdbx_description
1 polymer ?
#
loop_
_entity_poly.entity_id
_entity_poly.type
_entity_poly.pdbx_seq_one_letter_code
_entity_poly.pdbx_strand_id
1 'polypeptide(L)'
;MAAAATFSDDQAGPGTRMIRVHSLALEPHGLSQTATVSLADEALGTPPRSLPCCTSHPGLRDGQEEQWVSEIDEHFLGLTTLYALPPDDHMVDILAISGLGSHAFGSFKQRGGEHMWLRDALPSHIVAPQQQPGSQAENTTGSRPIARVMIYGYSSPVAGSSSVQNVDDLAGQLRQQLLALVAARPNGDHRPQRPIVILSHSLGGLILKETIISLASSQDSNVVSLRSAIGGLVFFGVPHLGMDIASLEPMAGRKGPNRALLLSIGQDNSQFLSRQTRKFPAALEKLGSPQRPAEVFCFYETAESPTPVWKDGKWAMDGPKTMLVSVPSATYCIPQADPRNHTCAINRSHSELVKYAPHDDVYDLVRSKLQEIVTRAVSAAAPHPVHEAE
;
A
#
# COMPACT_ATOMS: atom_id res chain seq x y z
N MET A 1 -6.57 21.80 0.71
CA MET A 1 -5.38 22.09 -0.10
C MET A 1 -4.15 21.67 0.69
N ALA A 2 -3.43 20.65 0.25
CA ALA A 2 -2.02 20.49 0.64
C ALA A 2 -1.26 21.55 -0.16
N ALA A 3 -1.13 22.75 0.39
CA ALA A 3 -0.24 23.75 -0.21
C ALA A 3 1.18 23.20 -0.06
N ALA A 4 1.89 23.02 -1.17
CA ALA A 4 3.32 22.79 -1.16
C ALA A 4 3.98 24.01 -0.50
N ALA A 5 4.20 23.94 0.81
CA ALA A 5 4.95 24.96 1.53
C ALA A 5 6.42 24.73 1.25
N THR A 6 7.06 25.69 0.60
CA THR A 6 8.52 25.82 0.60
C THR A 6 8.84 26.62 1.84
N PHE A 7 9.46 25.98 2.84
CA PHE A 7 9.98 26.71 3.99
C PHE A 7 11.35 27.27 3.58
N SER A 8 11.40 28.55 3.21
CA SER A 8 12.64 29.33 3.26
C SER A 8 12.73 29.94 4.66
N ASP A 9 13.80 29.63 5.37
CA ASP A 9 14.16 30.40 6.55
C ASP A 9 14.72 31.73 6.05
N ASP A 10 13.92 32.79 6.10
CA ASP A 10 14.29 34.14 5.65
C ASP A 10 15.41 34.78 6.49
N GLN A 11 15.92 34.08 7.52
CA GLN A 11 17.07 34.48 8.33
C GLN A 11 18.31 33.59 8.11
N ALA A 12 18.24 32.57 7.26
CA ALA A 12 19.35 31.65 7.07
C ALA A 12 20.36 32.16 6.03
N GLY A 13 21.61 32.33 6.47
CA GLY A 13 22.75 32.68 5.60
C GLY A 13 23.01 31.63 4.49
N PRO A 14 24.01 31.87 3.62
CA PRO A 14 24.28 31.00 2.47
C PRO A 14 24.58 29.55 2.94
N GLY A 15 23.64 28.63 2.70
CA GLY A 15 23.70 27.24 3.17
C GLY A 15 22.36 26.60 3.58
N THR A 16 21.23 27.28 3.40
CA THR A 16 19.91 26.79 3.83
C THR A 16 19.47 25.57 3.03
N ARG A 17 19.33 24.41 3.71
CA ARG A 17 18.75 23.18 3.16
C ARG A 17 17.34 23.46 2.64
N MET A 18 17.12 23.32 1.34
CA MET A 18 15.79 23.47 0.77
C MET A 18 14.97 22.21 1.05
N ILE A 19 13.94 22.34 1.89
CA ILE A 19 13.00 21.27 2.20
C ILE A 19 11.74 21.46 1.36
N ARG A 20 11.47 20.49 0.49
CA ARG A 20 10.22 20.45 -0.28
C ARG A 20 9.24 19.51 0.42
N VAL A 21 8.16 20.05 0.96
CA VAL A 21 7.05 19.27 1.51
C VAL A 21 6.11 18.88 0.38
N HIS A 22 5.90 17.58 0.18
CA HIS A 22 5.03 17.03 -0.86
C HIS A 22 3.63 16.70 -0.34
N SER A 23 3.52 16.41 0.96
CA SER A 23 2.25 16.16 1.63
C SER A 23 2.35 16.51 3.11
N LEU A 24 1.21 16.76 3.73
CA LEU A 24 1.03 16.84 5.17
C LEU A 24 -0.35 16.23 5.47
N ALA A 25 -0.38 15.22 6.32
CA ALA A 25 -1.59 14.50 6.67
C ALA A 25 -1.66 14.26 8.17
N LEU A 26 -2.85 14.42 8.75
CA LEU A 26 -3.13 13.88 10.08
C LEU A 26 -3.18 12.36 9.96
N GLU A 27 -2.36 11.67 10.75
CA GLU A 27 -2.37 10.21 10.76
C GLU A 27 -3.71 9.69 11.31
N PRO A 28 -4.18 8.49 10.90
CA PRO A 28 -5.50 8.01 11.29
C PRO A 28 -5.76 8.04 12.80
N HIS A 29 -4.76 7.71 13.62
CA HIS A 29 -4.92 7.74 15.07
C HIS A 29 -5.11 9.15 15.66
N GLY A 30 -4.91 10.22 14.87
CA GLY A 30 -5.18 11.61 15.26
C GLY A 30 -4.17 12.24 16.22
N LEU A 31 -3.08 11.54 16.55
CA LEU A 31 -2.08 11.98 17.55
C LEU A 31 -0.82 12.58 16.90
N SER A 32 -0.62 12.39 15.60
CA SER A 32 0.54 12.92 14.88
C SER A 32 0.15 13.34 13.48
N GLN A 33 0.99 14.17 12.87
CA GLN A 33 0.93 14.49 11.46
C GLN A 33 2.19 13.96 10.78
N THR A 34 2.02 13.43 9.58
CA THR A 34 3.12 12.95 8.74
C THR A 34 3.17 13.75 7.47
N ALA A 35 4.39 14.12 7.08
CA ALA A 35 4.68 14.79 5.83
C ALA A 35 5.72 14.01 5.05
N THR A 36 5.50 13.79 3.75
CA THR A 36 6.62 13.38 2.89
C THR A 36 7.39 14.60 2.44
N VAL A 37 8.70 14.58 2.67
CA VAL A 37 9.61 15.67 2.31
C VAL A 37 10.72 15.19 1.39
N SER A 38 11.18 16.05 0.49
CA SER A 38 12.46 15.91 -0.19
C SER A 38 13.43 16.95 0.34
N LEU A 39 14.62 16.52 0.70
CA LEU A 39 15.72 17.37 1.12
C LEU A 39 16.59 17.62 -0.12
N ALA A 40 16.65 18.85 -0.61
CA ALA A 40 17.51 19.19 -1.73
C ALA A 40 18.89 19.62 -1.20
N ASP A 41 19.82 18.66 -1.15
CA ASP A 41 21.27 18.89 -1.28
C ASP A 41 22.02 17.55 -1.43
N GLU A 42 22.83 17.39 -2.47
CA GLU A 42 23.71 16.22 -2.65
C GLU A 42 25.02 16.33 -1.85
N ALA A 43 25.30 17.49 -1.23
CA ALA A 43 26.64 17.77 -0.71
C ALA A 43 26.92 17.38 0.75
N LEU A 44 25.96 16.97 1.59
CA LEU A 44 26.22 16.81 3.04
C LEU A 44 25.42 15.72 3.78
N GLY A 45 26.12 14.63 4.14
CA GLY A 45 25.96 13.88 5.40
C GLY A 45 24.65 13.10 5.63
N THR A 46 24.52 12.55 6.84
CA THR A 46 23.29 11.91 7.33
C THR A 46 22.15 12.93 7.44
N PRO A 47 20.90 12.57 7.06
CA PRO A 47 19.75 13.45 7.25
C PRO A 47 19.61 13.87 8.72
N PRO A 48 19.12 15.08 9.01
CA PRO A 48 18.92 15.53 10.38
C PRO A 48 17.87 14.64 11.06
N ARG A 49 18.01 14.36 12.36
CA ARG A 49 17.04 13.51 13.09
C ARG A 49 15.69 14.19 13.29
N SER A 50 15.66 15.53 13.27
CA SER A 50 14.46 16.35 13.45
C SER A 50 14.57 17.64 12.65
N LEU A 51 13.42 18.27 12.40
CA LEU A 51 13.32 19.59 11.77
C LEU A 51 12.73 20.60 12.78
N PRO A 52 13.15 21.88 12.79
CA PRO A 52 12.52 22.88 13.63
C PRO A 52 11.02 22.95 13.32
N CYS A 53 10.16 22.71 14.31
CA CYS A 53 8.71 22.82 14.15
C CYS A 53 8.29 24.26 14.45
N CYS A 54 7.72 24.97 13.48
CA CYS A 54 7.11 26.27 13.71
C CYS A 54 5.79 26.09 14.48
N THR A 55 5.70 26.66 15.68
CA THR A 55 4.59 26.49 16.64
C THR A 55 3.32 27.29 16.31
N SER A 56 3.17 27.82 15.10
CA SER A 56 2.01 28.66 14.73
C SER A 56 0.95 27.87 13.96
N HIS A 57 0.08 27.17 14.68
CA HIS A 57 -1.14 26.63 14.11
C HIS A 57 -2.28 27.67 14.22
N PRO A 58 -2.95 28.07 13.12
CA PRO A 58 -4.13 28.93 13.19
C PRO A 58 -5.30 28.10 13.72
N GLY A 59 -5.50 28.08 15.04
CA GLY A 59 -6.60 27.34 15.68
C GLY A 59 -6.40 26.99 17.15
N LEU A 60 -5.19 27.10 17.69
CA LEU A 60 -4.93 26.85 19.12
C LEU A 60 -5.20 28.14 19.93
N ARG A 61 -6.01 28.01 20.98
CA ARG A 61 -6.25 29.09 21.95
C ARG A 61 -4.95 29.41 22.70
N ASP A 62 -4.73 30.69 22.95
CA ASP A 62 -3.63 31.19 23.78
C ASP A 62 -3.51 30.39 25.09
N GLY A 63 -2.33 29.81 25.36
CA GLY A 63 -1.97 29.28 26.67
C GLY A 63 -1.65 27.78 26.81
N GLN A 64 -1.66 26.99 25.73
CA GLN A 64 -1.06 25.65 25.73
C GLN A 64 -0.06 25.52 24.58
N GLU A 65 1.21 25.78 24.85
CA GLU A 65 2.31 25.39 23.96
C GLU A 65 2.44 23.86 24.00
N GLU A 66 1.68 23.14 23.17
CA GLU A 66 1.98 21.75 22.90
C GLU A 66 3.32 21.70 22.16
N GLN A 67 4.34 21.16 22.82
CA GLN A 67 5.67 21.01 22.25
C GLN A 67 5.66 19.86 21.23
N TRP A 68 5.38 20.19 19.97
CA TRP A 68 5.45 19.24 18.87
C TRP A 68 6.91 18.82 18.63
N VAL A 69 7.18 17.52 18.74
CA VAL A 69 8.46 16.91 18.37
C VAL A 69 8.35 16.40 16.95
N SER A 70 9.29 16.79 16.09
CA SER A 70 9.41 16.23 14.74
C SER A 70 10.50 15.16 14.71
N GLU A 71 10.28 14.10 13.94
CA GLU A 71 11.23 13.03 13.69
C GLU A 71 11.26 12.76 12.18
N ILE A 72 12.46 12.54 11.64
CA ILE A 72 12.62 12.07 10.25
C ILE A 72 12.62 10.54 10.27
N ASP A 73 11.53 9.94 9.80
CA ASP A 73 11.46 8.51 9.52
C ASP A 73 12.00 8.22 8.11
N GLU A 74 13.15 7.54 8.04
CA GLU A 74 13.75 7.06 6.80
C GLU A 74 13.39 5.61 6.48
N HIS A 75 12.63 4.91 7.32
CA HIS A 75 12.34 3.49 7.21
C HIS A 75 10.92 3.19 6.72
N PHE A 76 9.97 4.07 7.04
CA PHE A 76 8.55 3.92 6.70
C PHE A 76 7.96 2.61 7.26
N LEU A 77 8.26 2.31 8.52
CA LEU A 77 7.69 1.16 9.23
C LEU A 77 6.32 1.50 9.80
N GLY A 78 5.38 0.56 9.72
CA GLY A 78 4.00 0.83 10.09
C GLY A 78 3.23 1.53 8.97
N LEU A 79 2.12 2.17 9.32
CA LEU A 79 1.28 2.89 8.37
C LEU A 79 1.81 4.32 8.20
N THR A 80 1.93 4.77 6.96
CA THR A 80 2.34 6.15 6.62
C THR A 80 1.36 6.72 5.61
N THR A 81 0.79 7.88 5.90
CA THR A 81 -0.06 8.60 4.95
C THR A 81 0.78 9.39 3.95
N LEU A 82 0.71 9.02 2.68
CA LEU A 82 1.43 9.71 1.59
C LEU A 82 0.67 10.92 1.08
N TYR A 83 -0.65 10.82 1.04
CA TYR A 83 -1.53 11.88 0.56
C TYR A 83 -2.89 11.78 1.26
N ALA A 84 -3.38 12.91 1.76
CA ALA A 84 -4.69 13.00 2.39
C ALA A 84 -5.52 14.15 1.79
N LEU A 85 -6.83 13.93 1.75
CA LEU A 85 -7.82 14.90 1.29
C LEU A 85 -8.56 15.52 2.47
N PRO A 86 -9.20 16.68 2.28
CA PRO A 86 -10.25 17.14 3.19
C PRO A 86 -11.27 16.02 3.48
N PRO A 87 -11.84 15.93 4.70
CA PRO A 87 -12.74 14.83 5.06
C PRO A 87 -13.96 14.65 4.13
N ASP A 88 -14.46 15.73 3.53
CA ASP A 88 -15.61 15.75 2.61
C ASP A 88 -15.25 15.33 1.17
N ASP A 89 -13.95 15.27 0.90
CA ASP A 89 -13.38 14.87 -0.39
C ASP A 89 -12.98 13.40 -0.39
N HIS A 90 -12.61 12.91 0.79
CA HIS A 90 -12.16 11.55 1.01
C HIS A 90 -13.33 10.54 0.92
N MET A 91 -13.31 9.70 -0.12
CA MET A 91 -14.30 8.63 -0.32
C MET A 91 -13.70 7.22 -0.24
N VAL A 92 -12.39 7.05 -0.46
CA VAL A 92 -11.74 5.74 -0.49
C VAL A 92 -10.34 5.81 0.10
N ASP A 93 -9.95 4.76 0.81
CA ASP A 93 -8.59 4.52 1.27
C ASP A 93 -7.86 3.59 0.29
N ILE A 94 -6.67 3.98 -0.15
CA ILE A 94 -5.75 3.12 -0.91
C ILE A 94 -4.54 2.83 -0.04
N LEU A 95 -4.30 1.55 0.24
CA LEU A 95 -3.16 1.10 1.04
C LEU A 95 -2.22 0.24 0.18
N ALA A 96 -0.94 0.59 0.08
CA ALA A 96 0.05 -0.24 -0.59
C ALA A 96 0.99 -0.94 0.39
N ILE A 97 1.26 -2.22 0.14
CA ILE A 97 2.07 -3.10 0.97
C ILE A 97 3.25 -3.63 0.14
N SER A 98 4.47 -3.44 0.62
CA SER A 98 5.69 -3.84 -0.08
C SER A 98 6.03 -5.33 0.07
N GLY A 99 7.09 -5.79 -0.59
CA GLY A 99 7.53 -7.18 -0.61
C GLY A 99 8.63 -7.54 0.41
N LEU A 100 9.17 -8.75 0.31
CA LEU A 100 10.23 -9.27 1.17
C LEU A 100 11.50 -8.41 1.06
N GLY A 101 12.11 -8.08 2.21
CA GLY A 101 13.40 -7.40 2.28
C GLY A 101 13.43 -6.03 1.63
N SER A 102 12.26 -5.42 1.43
CA SER A 102 12.10 -4.18 0.68
C SER A 102 11.78 -3.00 1.58
N HIS A 103 12.22 -1.82 1.16
CA HIS A 103 11.82 -0.56 1.77
C HIS A 103 10.44 -0.16 1.25
N ALA A 104 9.50 0.22 2.12
CA ALA A 104 8.10 0.48 1.72
C ALA A 104 7.98 1.56 0.65
N PHE A 105 8.49 2.77 0.93
CA PHE A 105 8.52 3.86 -0.07
C PHE A 105 9.33 3.50 -1.32
N GLY A 106 10.57 3.00 -1.12
CA GLY A 106 11.48 2.62 -2.19
C GLY A 106 10.97 1.52 -3.11
N SER A 107 10.03 0.68 -2.68
CA SER A 107 9.44 -0.39 -3.50
C SER A 107 8.64 0.17 -4.67
N PHE A 108 7.88 1.23 -4.42
CA PHE A 108 7.01 1.87 -5.41
C PHE A 108 7.66 3.09 -6.10
N LYS A 109 8.88 3.47 -5.69
CA LYS A 109 9.67 4.50 -6.38
C LYS A 109 10.24 3.97 -7.69
N GLN A 110 10.21 4.82 -8.73
CA GLN A 110 10.83 4.53 -10.02
C GLN A 110 12.30 4.12 -9.85
N ARG A 111 12.79 3.28 -10.76
CA ARG A 111 14.19 2.87 -10.75
C ARG A 111 15.09 4.04 -11.16
N GLY A 112 16.10 4.34 -10.34
CA GLY A 112 17.11 5.36 -10.68
C GLY A 112 16.63 6.81 -10.65
N GLY A 113 15.46 7.10 -10.06
CA GLY A 113 15.02 8.48 -9.88
C GLY A 113 14.02 8.65 -8.73
N GLU A 114 13.45 9.87 -8.63
CA GLU A 114 12.71 10.30 -7.44
C GLU A 114 11.19 10.20 -7.52
N HIS A 115 10.63 9.91 -8.71
CA HIS A 115 9.19 9.77 -8.88
C HIS A 115 8.67 8.55 -8.11
N MET A 116 7.70 8.77 -7.24
CA MET A 116 7.01 7.73 -6.49
C MET A 116 5.51 7.84 -6.79
N TRP A 117 5.05 7.02 -7.73
CA TRP A 117 3.74 7.17 -8.38
C TRP A 117 2.55 7.16 -7.42
N LEU A 118 2.64 6.46 -6.27
CA LEU A 118 1.58 6.48 -5.25
C LEU A 118 1.42 7.86 -4.60
N ARG A 119 2.50 8.63 -4.48
CA ARG A 119 2.48 10.00 -3.94
C ARG A 119 2.29 11.03 -5.05
N ASP A 120 2.99 10.86 -6.16
CA ASP A 120 3.19 11.92 -7.15
C ASP A 120 2.17 11.93 -8.29
N ALA A 121 1.48 10.81 -8.54
CA ALA A 121 0.56 10.68 -9.68
C ALA A 121 -0.82 10.17 -9.25
N LEU A 122 -0.86 9.04 -8.54
CA LEU A 122 -2.09 8.34 -8.18
C LEU A 122 -3.16 9.23 -7.52
N PRO A 123 -2.81 10.13 -6.57
CA PRO A 123 -3.82 10.96 -5.91
C PRO A 123 -4.63 11.83 -6.88
N SER A 124 -3.97 12.39 -7.89
CA SER A 124 -4.62 13.24 -8.89
C SER A 124 -5.45 12.46 -9.91
N HIS A 125 -5.20 11.16 -10.02
CA HIS A 125 -5.76 10.31 -11.06
C HIS A 125 -6.90 9.42 -10.60
N ILE A 126 -7.05 9.18 -9.30
CA ILE A 126 -8.20 8.47 -8.74
C ILE A 126 -9.28 9.48 -8.36
N VAL A 127 -10.31 9.52 -9.19
CA VAL A 127 -11.33 10.58 -9.17
C VAL A 127 -12.72 10.01 -8.97
N ALA A 128 -13.63 10.88 -8.48
CA ALA A 128 -15.04 10.53 -8.33
C ALA A 128 -15.64 10.04 -9.66
N PRO A 129 -16.52 9.03 -9.65
CA PRO A 129 -17.30 8.68 -10.84
C PRO A 129 -18.08 9.91 -11.32
N GLN A 130 -18.10 10.16 -12.63
CA GLN A 130 -18.95 11.23 -13.18
C GLN A 130 -20.41 10.95 -12.82
N GLN A 131 -21.08 11.92 -12.18
CA GLN A 131 -22.53 11.89 -12.06
C GLN A 131 -23.15 12.06 -13.45
N GLN A 132 -24.28 11.41 -13.71
CA GLN A 132 -24.96 11.53 -15.00
C GLN A 132 -25.27 13.00 -15.33
N PRO A 133 -25.14 13.41 -16.61
CA PRO A 133 -25.46 14.77 -17.04
C PRO A 133 -26.95 15.04 -16.79
N GLY A 134 -27.26 15.84 -15.77
CA GLY A 134 -28.64 16.15 -15.38
C GLY A 134 -28.81 16.77 -13.99
N SER A 135 -27.83 16.62 -13.08
CA SER A 135 -27.82 17.37 -11.82
C SER A 135 -27.29 18.79 -12.06
N GLN A 136 -28.12 19.78 -11.74
CA GLN A 136 -27.85 21.22 -11.84
C GLN A 136 -26.78 21.69 -10.81
N ALA A 137 -25.57 21.16 -10.94
CA ALA A 137 -24.37 21.71 -10.31
C ALA A 137 -23.42 22.13 -11.45
N GLU A 138 -23.75 23.28 -12.05
CA GLU A 138 -22.92 23.94 -13.05
C GLU A 138 -21.55 24.35 -12.46
N ASN A 139 -20.50 24.17 -13.28
CA ASN A 139 -19.18 24.82 -13.20
C ASN A 139 -18.10 24.32 -12.21
N THR A 140 -17.88 23.01 -12.13
CA THR A 140 -16.51 22.49 -11.88
C THR A 140 -16.14 21.40 -12.90
N THR A 141 -15.62 21.82 -14.04
CA THR A 141 -15.06 20.98 -15.13
C THR A 141 -13.75 20.29 -14.74
N GLY A 142 -13.66 19.71 -13.54
CA GLY A 142 -12.47 19.01 -13.05
C GLY A 142 -12.85 17.76 -12.29
N SER A 143 -12.37 16.61 -12.76
CA SER A 143 -12.45 15.36 -12.01
C SER A 143 -11.80 15.53 -10.64
N ARG A 144 -12.58 15.43 -9.55
CA ARG A 144 -12.09 15.66 -8.19
C ARG A 144 -11.39 14.42 -7.63
N PRO A 145 -10.16 14.52 -7.09
CA PRO A 145 -9.52 13.46 -6.32
C PRO A 145 -10.38 12.98 -5.15
N ILE A 146 -10.39 11.67 -4.91
CA ILE A 146 -11.20 11.08 -3.83
C ILE A 146 -10.45 10.12 -2.89
N ALA A 147 -9.20 9.80 -3.21
CA ALA A 147 -8.42 8.79 -2.51
C ALA A 147 -7.47 9.40 -1.47
N ARG A 148 -7.51 8.88 -0.24
CA ARG A 148 -6.35 8.94 0.67
C ARG A 148 -5.40 7.81 0.27
N VAL A 149 -4.11 8.10 0.14
CA VAL A 149 -3.10 7.10 -0.25
C VAL A 149 -2.13 6.89 0.91
N MET A 150 -1.95 5.63 1.28
CA MET A 150 -1.11 5.18 2.39
C MET A 150 -0.18 4.06 1.94
N ILE A 151 0.94 3.91 2.64
CA ILE A 151 1.80 2.73 2.55
C ILE A 151 1.90 2.07 3.92
N TYR A 152 2.06 0.74 3.90
CA TYR A 152 2.41 -0.02 5.09
C TYR A 152 3.76 -0.70 4.88
N GLY A 153 4.72 -0.37 5.74
CA GLY A 153 6.03 -1.01 5.77
C GLY A 153 6.22 -1.94 6.95
N TYR A 154 7.07 -2.94 6.74
CA TYR A 154 7.44 -3.93 7.74
C TYR A 154 8.88 -4.39 7.50
N SER A 155 9.58 -4.75 8.57
CA SER A 155 10.96 -5.20 8.47
C SER A 155 11.01 -6.68 8.11
N SER A 156 11.62 -7.01 6.98
CA SER A 156 11.84 -8.40 6.55
C SER A 156 13.15 -8.59 5.77
N PRO A 157 14.29 -7.98 6.20
CA PRO A 157 15.55 -8.13 5.48
C PRO A 157 15.90 -9.61 5.33
N VAL A 158 16.44 -10.00 4.17
CA VAL A 158 16.88 -11.38 3.93
C VAL A 158 18.30 -11.58 4.45
N ALA A 159 19.22 -10.71 4.06
CA ALA A 159 20.60 -10.74 4.52
C ALA A 159 20.77 -10.06 5.89
N GLY A 160 21.55 -10.66 6.79
CA GLY A 160 21.94 -10.05 8.07
C GLY A 160 20.79 -9.84 9.06
N SER A 161 19.64 -10.50 8.84
CA SER A 161 18.49 -10.37 9.74
C SER A 161 18.76 -11.04 11.09
N SER A 162 18.40 -10.33 12.17
CA SER A 162 18.32 -10.86 13.53
C SER A 162 16.90 -11.28 13.93
N SER A 163 15.91 -11.09 13.06
CA SER A 163 14.50 -11.35 13.33
C SER A 163 14.11 -12.78 12.96
N VAL A 164 13.30 -13.41 13.80
CA VAL A 164 12.66 -14.72 13.57
C VAL A 164 11.19 -14.61 13.15
N GLN A 165 10.72 -13.38 12.88
CA GLN A 165 9.32 -13.15 12.52
C GLN A 165 8.90 -13.97 11.29
N ASN A 166 7.72 -14.57 11.38
CA ASN A 166 7.09 -15.30 10.29
C ASN A 166 5.93 -14.48 9.69
N VAL A 167 5.24 -15.05 8.70
CA VAL A 167 4.11 -14.35 8.04
C VAL A 167 2.93 -14.12 8.99
N ASP A 168 2.68 -15.02 9.95
CA ASP A 168 1.60 -14.87 10.93
C ASP A 168 1.89 -13.67 11.88
N ASP A 169 3.14 -13.49 12.30
CA ASP A 169 3.55 -12.34 13.14
C ASP A 169 3.36 -11.01 12.40
N LEU A 170 3.76 -10.97 11.12
CA LEU A 170 3.61 -9.79 10.27
C LEU A 170 2.13 -9.51 9.96
N ALA A 171 1.33 -10.55 9.73
CA ALA A 171 -0.11 -10.44 9.50
C ALA A 171 -0.84 -9.95 10.74
N GLY A 172 -0.41 -10.35 11.94
CA GLY A 172 -0.91 -9.84 13.21
C GLY A 172 -0.66 -8.34 13.38
N GLN A 173 0.52 -7.86 12.99
CA GLN A 173 0.85 -6.43 13.02
C GLN A 173 0.00 -5.63 12.02
N LEU A 174 -0.10 -6.09 10.76
CA LEU A 174 -0.96 -5.46 9.76
C LEU A 174 -2.43 -5.41 10.22
N ARG A 175 -2.92 -6.49 10.84
CA ARG A 175 -4.27 -6.55 11.41
C ARG A 175 -4.52 -5.42 12.41
N GLN A 176 -3.58 -5.15 13.32
CA GLN A 176 -3.73 -4.08 14.30
C GLN A 176 -3.78 -2.70 13.64
N GLN A 177 -2.93 -2.46 12.64
CA GLN A 177 -2.92 -1.20 11.88
C GLN A 177 -4.24 -0.97 11.14
N LEU A 178 -4.77 -2.00 10.48
CA LEU A 178 -6.06 -1.92 9.79
C LEU A 178 -7.24 -1.71 10.74
N LEU A 179 -7.21 -2.32 11.94
CA LEU A 179 -8.24 -2.09 12.95
C LEU A 179 -8.18 -0.66 13.51
N ALA A 180 -6.97 -0.16 13.77
CA ALA A 180 -6.78 1.24 14.18
C ALA A 180 -7.29 2.20 13.10
N LEU A 181 -7.02 1.92 11.83
CA LEU A 181 -7.49 2.72 10.69
C LEU A 181 -9.02 2.84 10.62
N VAL A 182 -9.76 1.76 10.88
CA VAL A 182 -11.24 1.81 10.86
C VAL A 182 -11.84 2.35 12.16
N ALA A 183 -11.13 2.22 13.28
CA ALA A 183 -11.54 2.78 14.58
C ALA A 183 -11.30 4.30 14.67
N ALA A 184 -10.34 4.82 13.91
CA ALA A 184 -9.88 6.22 13.81
C ALA A 184 -10.91 7.26 13.33
N ARG A 185 -12.21 7.01 13.51
CA ARG A 185 -13.26 7.94 13.07
C ARG A 185 -13.39 9.11 14.04
N PRO A 186 -13.42 10.36 13.55
CA PRO A 186 -13.73 11.51 14.39
C PRO A 186 -15.08 11.34 15.08
N ASN A 187 -15.17 11.74 16.35
CA ASN A 187 -16.43 11.78 17.08
C ASN A 187 -17.47 12.61 16.30
N GLY A 188 -18.61 12.01 15.99
CA GLY A 188 -19.68 12.63 15.20
C GLY A 188 -19.59 12.42 13.68
N ASP A 189 -18.57 11.71 13.16
CA ASP A 189 -18.57 11.28 11.76
C ASP A 189 -19.51 10.08 11.55
N HIS A 190 -20.77 10.40 11.21
CA HIS A 190 -21.83 9.42 10.95
C HIS A 190 -21.82 8.85 9.52
N ARG A 191 -20.82 9.18 8.69
CA ARG A 191 -20.75 8.67 7.32
C ARG A 191 -20.51 7.15 7.30
N PRO A 192 -20.89 6.45 6.22
CA PRO A 192 -20.51 5.05 6.04
C PRO A 192 -19.00 4.84 6.12
N GLN A 193 -18.58 3.61 6.45
CA GLN A 193 -17.14 3.26 6.39
C GLN A 193 -16.65 3.46 4.96
N ARG A 194 -15.56 4.20 4.82
CA ARG A 194 -14.91 4.37 3.52
C ARG A 194 -14.33 3.02 3.09
N PRO A 195 -14.57 2.59 1.84
CA PRO A 195 -13.94 1.40 1.32
C PRO A 195 -12.41 1.53 1.34
N ILE A 196 -11.75 0.39 1.51
CA ILE A 196 -10.29 0.24 1.47
C ILE A 196 -9.96 -0.63 0.26
N VAL A 197 -9.12 -0.12 -0.62
CA VAL A 197 -8.50 -0.87 -1.72
C VAL A 197 -7.04 -1.10 -1.39
N ILE A 198 -6.61 -2.36 -1.35
CA ILE A 198 -5.28 -2.74 -0.90
C ILE A 198 -4.45 -3.25 -2.08
N LEU A 199 -3.33 -2.58 -2.33
CA LEU A 199 -2.31 -2.96 -3.30
C LEU A 199 -1.24 -3.76 -2.56
N SER A 200 -0.83 -4.92 -3.05
CA SER A 200 0.19 -5.72 -2.37
C SER A 200 1.14 -6.40 -3.34
N HIS A 201 2.44 -6.23 -3.09
CA HIS A 201 3.50 -6.81 -3.89
C HIS A 201 4.13 -8.01 -3.19
N SER A 202 4.31 -9.11 -3.91
CA SER A 202 5.07 -10.28 -3.45
C SER A 202 4.65 -10.75 -2.03
N LEU A 203 5.58 -10.84 -1.07
CA LEU A 203 5.31 -11.22 0.32
C LEU A 203 4.19 -10.38 0.98
N GLY A 204 4.05 -9.10 0.65
CA GLY A 204 3.00 -8.24 1.17
C GLY A 204 1.60 -8.80 0.93
N GLY A 205 1.39 -9.46 -0.22
CA GLY A 205 0.12 -10.11 -0.53
C GLY A 205 -0.12 -11.37 0.30
N LEU A 206 0.93 -12.12 0.65
CA LEU A 206 0.81 -13.26 1.56
C LEU A 206 0.51 -12.79 2.99
N ILE A 207 1.13 -11.71 3.45
CA ILE A 207 0.81 -11.09 4.75
C ILE A 207 -0.67 -10.66 4.76
N LEU A 208 -1.12 -9.96 3.72
CA LEU A 208 -2.51 -9.51 3.61
C LEU A 208 -3.51 -10.68 3.59
N LYS A 209 -3.24 -11.74 2.82
CA LYS A 209 -4.08 -12.93 2.79
C LYS A 209 -4.20 -13.58 4.17
N GLU A 210 -3.10 -13.67 4.91
CA GLU A 210 -3.12 -14.24 6.26
C GLU A 210 -3.88 -13.33 7.25
N THR A 211 -3.72 -12.01 7.12
CA THR A 211 -4.54 -11.04 7.87
C THR A 211 -6.03 -11.26 7.59
N ILE A 212 -6.44 -11.36 6.32
CA ILE A 212 -7.83 -11.61 5.92
C ILE A 212 -8.37 -12.93 6.49
N ILE A 213 -7.58 -14.01 6.43
CA ILE A 213 -7.95 -15.31 7.01
C ILE A 213 -8.19 -15.18 8.52
N SER A 214 -7.33 -14.43 9.23
CA SER A 214 -7.49 -14.21 10.68
C SER A 214 -8.76 -13.41 11.03
N LEU A 215 -9.22 -12.52 10.13
CA LEU A 215 -10.44 -11.73 10.30
C LEU A 215 -11.71 -12.55 10.04
N ALA A 216 -11.63 -13.59 9.21
CA ALA A 216 -12.80 -14.29 8.68
C ALA A 216 -13.74 -14.91 9.73
N SER A 217 -13.21 -15.34 10.88
CA SER A 217 -13.98 -16.05 11.91
C SER A 217 -14.43 -15.16 13.08
N SER A 218 -13.94 -13.93 13.17
CA SER A 218 -14.28 -13.05 14.27
C SER A 218 -15.65 -12.38 14.07
N GLN A 219 -16.40 -12.26 15.17
CA GLN A 219 -17.68 -11.53 15.24
C GLN A 219 -17.54 -10.20 15.98
N ASP A 220 -16.32 -9.80 16.32
CA ASP A 220 -16.04 -8.48 16.88
C ASP A 220 -16.50 -7.39 15.90
N SER A 221 -17.20 -6.36 16.40
CA SER A 221 -17.82 -5.33 15.57
C SER A 221 -16.79 -4.52 14.76
N ASN A 222 -15.60 -4.27 15.31
CA ASN A 222 -14.53 -3.58 14.59
C ASN A 222 -13.96 -4.49 13.49
N VAL A 223 -13.85 -5.80 13.74
CA VAL A 223 -13.46 -6.77 12.70
C VAL A 223 -14.51 -6.89 11.60
N VAL A 224 -15.80 -6.91 11.95
CA VAL A 224 -16.91 -6.89 10.98
C VAL A 224 -16.86 -5.61 10.13
N SER A 225 -16.68 -4.46 10.77
CA SER A 225 -16.52 -3.16 10.10
C SER A 225 -15.33 -3.16 9.14
N LEU A 226 -14.17 -3.66 9.59
CA LEU A 226 -12.97 -3.77 8.75
C LEU A 226 -13.18 -4.68 7.55
N ARG A 227 -13.75 -5.89 7.73
CA ARG A 227 -14.05 -6.78 6.61
C ARG A 227 -14.99 -6.12 5.60
N SER A 228 -16.00 -5.41 6.09
CA SER A 228 -16.97 -4.69 5.26
C SER A 228 -16.34 -3.51 4.52
N ALA A 229 -15.29 -2.91 5.08
CA ALA A 229 -14.53 -1.82 4.48
C ALA A 229 -13.64 -2.30 3.34
N ILE A 230 -13.04 -3.48 3.43
CA ILE A 230 -12.12 -3.96 2.39
C ILE A 230 -12.93 -4.27 1.11
N GLY A 231 -12.84 -3.38 0.14
CA GLY A 231 -13.65 -3.41 -1.09
C GLY A 231 -12.88 -3.87 -2.33
N GLY A 232 -11.55 -3.94 -2.27
CA GLY A 232 -10.74 -4.38 -3.40
C GLY A 232 -9.34 -4.79 -3.01
N LEU A 233 -8.82 -5.81 -3.69
CA LEU A 233 -7.47 -6.35 -3.53
C LEU A 233 -6.77 -6.35 -4.89
N VAL A 234 -5.58 -5.75 -4.96
CA VAL A 234 -4.74 -5.75 -6.16
C VAL A 234 -3.41 -6.39 -5.82
N PHE A 235 -3.13 -7.54 -6.41
CA PHE A 235 -1.91 -8.31 -6.18
C PHE A 235 -0.91 -8.12 -7.32
N PHE A 236 0.35 -7.90 -6.97
CA PHE A 236 1.47 -7.80 -7.91
C PHE A 236 2.46 -8.94 -7.63
N GLY A 237 2.50 -9.95 -8.49
CA GLY A 237 3.43 -11.08 -8.38
C GLY A 237 3.36 -11.81 -7.04
N VAL A 238 2.20 -11.91 -6.40
CA VAL A 238 2.09 -12.54 -5.09
C VAL A 238 2.26 -14.04 -5.24
N PRO A 239 3.24 -14.68 -4.57
CA PRO A 239 3.54 -16.09 -4.80
C PRO A 239 2.57 -17.01 -4.05
N HIS A 240 1.32 -17.09 -4.49
CA HIS A 240 0.27 -17.86 -3.81
C HIS A 240 0.58 -19.37 -3.74
N LEU A 241 1.31 -19.89 -4.73
CA LEU A 241 1.83 -21.26 -4.76
C LEU A 241 3.34 -21.34 -4.53
N GLY A 242 3.96 -20.21 -4.18
CA GLY A 242 5.39 -20.10 -3.88
C GLY A 242 6.18 -19.46 -5.01
N MET A 243 7.43 -19.11 -4.69
CA MET A 243 8.40 -18.50 -5.60
C MET A 243 9.70 -19.29 -5.62
N ASP A 244 10.51 -19.07 -6.66
CA ASP A 244 11.90 -19.49 -6.68
C ASP A 244 12.69 -18.67 -5.65
N ILE A 245 13.13 -19.35 -4.59
CA ILE A 245 13.93 -18.77 -3.51
C ILE A 245 15.39 -19.24 -3.54
N ALA A 246 15.79 -20.04 -4.53
CA ALA A 246 17.10 -20.69 -4.53
C ALA A 246 18.25 -19.68 -4.47
N SER A 247 18.10 -18.55 -5.16
CA SER A 247 19.06 -17.45 -5.12
C SER A 247 19.02 -16.63 -3.83
N LEU A 248 17.89 -16.62 -3.11
CA LEU A 248 17.71 -15.91 -1.84
C LEU A 248 18.23 -16.70 -0.64
N GLU A 249 18.25 -18.04 -0.71
CA GLU A 249 18.67 -18.89 0.41
C GLU A 249 20.07 -18.57 0.95
N PRO A 250 21.09 -18.33 0.11
CA PRO A 250 22.41 -17.93 0.57
C PRO A 250 22.41 -16.64 1.40
N MET A 251 21.51 -15.69 1.09
CA MET A 251 21.40 -14.42 1.81
C MET A 251 20.92 -14.61 3.25
N ALA A 252 19.92 -15.47 3.46
CA ALA A 252 19.44 -15.80 4.80
C ALA A 252 20.50 -16.55 5.62
N GLY A 253 21.37 -17.31 4.94
CA GLY A 253 22.34 -18.16 5.58
C GLY A 253 21.71 -19.45 6.12
N ARG A 254 22.49 -20.53 6.16
CA ARG A 254 21.97 -21.88 6.49
C ARG A 254 21.26 -21.98 7.84
N LYS A 255 21.65 -21.15 8.80
CA LYS A 255 21.06 -21.06 10.15
C LYS A 255 20.54 -19.65 10.47
N GLY A 256 20.20 -18.88 9.43
CA GLY A 256 19.66 -17.53 9.57
C GLY A 256 18.38 -17.50 10.40
N PRO A 257 18.21 -16.52 11.30
CA PRO A 257 16.99 -16.36 12.10
C PRO A 257 15.71 -16.30 11.26
N ASN A 258 15.76 -15.65 10.10
CA ASN A 258 14.64 -15.46 9.17
C ASN A 258 14.50 -16.58 8.12
N ARG A 259 15.31 -17.65 8.19
CA ARG A 259 15.29 -18.71 7.17
C ARG A 259 13.93 -19.39 7.07
N ALA A 260 13.22 -19.55 8.19
CA ALA A 260 11.88 -20.13 8.20
C ALA A 260 10.86 -19.29 7.41
N LEU A 261 10.93 -17.96 7.51
CA LEU A 261 10.12 -17.05 6.70
C LEU A 261 10.39 -17.25 5.21
N LEU A 262 11.67 -17.29 4.82
CA LEU A 262 12.05 -17.49 3.42
C LEU A 262 11.53 -18.83 2.87
N LEU A 263 11.70 -19.92 3.61
CA LEU A 263 11.19 -21.24 3.20
C LEU A 263 9.67 -21.27 3.11
N SER A 264 8.96 -20.55 3.98
CA SER A 264 7.49 -20.53 3.98
C SER A 264 6.90 -19.99 2.69
N ILE A 265 7.65 -19.19 1.92
CA ILE A 265 7.21 -18.61 0.64
C ILE A 265 7.81 -19.32 -0.58
N GLY A 266 8.65 -20.33 -0.39
CA GLY A 266 9.22 -21.13 -1.47
C GLY A 266 8.18 -22.02 -2.16
N GLN A 267 8.47 -22.39 -3.40
CA GLN A 267 7.64 -23.30 -4.20
C GLN A 267 7.56 -24.74 -3.67
N ASP A 268 8.50 -25.15 -2.80
CA ASP A 268 8.60 -26.54 -2.34
C ASP A 268 7.71 -26.82 -1.12
N ASN A 269 6.57 -27.47 -1.34
CA ASN A 269 5.70 -28.10 -0.33
C ASN A 269 5.46 -27.26 0.94
N SER A 270 5.32 -25.95 0.79
CA SER A 270 5.05 -25.06 1.91
C SER A 270 3.68 -25.37 2.53
N GLN A 271 3.70 -25.88 3.77
CA GLN A 271 2.48 -26.10 4.55
C GLN A 271 1.73 -24.78 4.79
N PHE A 272 2.48 -23.68 4.93
CA PHE A 272 1.93 -22.33 5.08
C PHE A 272 1.12 -21.94 3.84
N LEU A 273 1.70 -21.99 2.65
CA LEU A 273 1.00 -21.64 1.41
C LEU A 273 -0.18 -22.57 1.15
N SER A 274 0.00 -23.88 1.39
CA SER A 274 -1.08 -24.87 1.28
C SER A 274 -2.28 -24.53 2.18
N ARG A 275 -2.03 -24.15 3.43
CA ARG A 275 -3.06 -23.70 4.37
C ARG A 275 -3.74 -22.43 3.87
N GLN A 276 -2.94 -21.45 3.47
CA GLN A 276 -3.44 -20.16 3.03
C GLN A 276 -4.32 -20.29 1.78
N THR A 277 -3.87 -21.08 0.81
CA THR A 277 -4.61 -21.42 -0.41
C THR A 277 -5.97 -22.08 -0.12
N ARG A 278 -6.05 -22.99 0.86
CA ARG A 278 -7.33 -23.61 1.26
C ARG A 278 -8.27 -22.65 1.97
N LYS A 279 -7.75 -21.75 2.80
CA LYS A 279 -8.57 -20.88 3.68
C LYS A 279 -8.96 -19.55 3.05
N PHE A 280 -8.14 -19.02 2.14
CA PHE A 280 -8.34 -17.69 1.58
C PHE A 280 -9.67 -17.51 0.82
N PRO A 281 -10.14 -18.44 -0.02
CA PRO A 281 -11.40 -18.25 -0.76
C PRO A 281 -12.60 -17.98 0.15
N ALA A 282 -12.79 -18.80 1.19
CA ALA A 282 -13.88 -18.61 2.16
C ALA A 282 -13.71 -17.34 3.02
N ALA A 283 -12.49 -16.83 3.17
CA ALA A 283 -12.24 -15.57 3.85
C ALA A 283 -12.54 -14.37 2.94
N LEU A 284 -12.22 -14.48 1.64
CA LEU A 284 -12.48 -13.47 0.61
C LEU A 284 -13.97 -13.22 0.42
N GLU A 285 -14.80 -14.27 0.43
CA GLU A 285 -16.27 -14.17 0.33
C GLU A 285 -16.90 -13.31 1.45
N LYS A 286 -16.18 -13.10 2.57
CA LYS A 286 -16.64 -12.28 3.70
C LYS A 286 -16.19 -10.83 3.63
N LEU A 287 -15.43 -10.45 2.60
CA LEU A 287 -14.96 -9.09 2.42
C LEU A 287 -15.95 -8.25 1.60
N GLY A 288 -15.97 -6.96 1.89
CA GLY A 288 -16.96 -6.04 1.35
C GLY A 288 -18.33 -6.25 2.00
N SER A 289 -19.36 -5.80 1.30
CA SER A 289 -20.75 -5.92 1.73
C SER A 289 -21.53 -6.81 0.77
N PRO A 290 -22.70 -7.36 1.14
CA PRO A 290 -23.51 -8.17 0.22
C PRO A 290 -23.82 -7.46 -1.11
N GLN A 291 -23.96 -6.14 -1.08
CA GLN A 291 -24.22 -5.33 -2.27
C GLN A 291 -22.95 -4.88 -3.01
N ARG A 292 -21.77 -5.04 -2.40
CA ARG A 292 -20.45 -4.69 -2.94
C ARG A 292 -19.42 -5.70 -2.44
N PRO A 293 -19.39 -6.92 -3.00
CA PRO A 293 -18.36 -7.88 -2.65
C PRO A 293 -16.99 -7.34 -3.03
N ALA A 294 -15.95 -7.72 -2.28
CA ALA A 294 -14.59 -7.31 -2.61
C ALA A 294 -14.13 -7.91 -3.94
N GLU A 295 -13.51 -7.08 -4.79
CA GLU A 295 -12.92 -7.52 -6.05
C GLU A 295 -11.44 -7.92 -5.85
N VAL A 296 -10.95 -8.89 -6.62
CA VAL A 296 -9.52 -9.26 -6.64
C VAL A 296 -8.98 -9.15 -8.05
N PHE A 297 -7.85 -8.49 -8.21
CA PHE A 297 -7.15 -8.37 -9.48
C PHE A 297 -5.67 -8.72 -9.33
N CYS A 298 -5.10 -9.50 -10.25
CA CYS A 298 -3.71 -9.96 -10.19
C CYS A 298 -2.89 -9.50 -11.40
N PHE A 299 -1.83 -8.74 -11.14
CA PHE A 299 -0.75 -8.49 -12.09
C PHE A 299 0.38 -9.50 -11.90
N TYR A 300 0.95 -9.99 -12.99
CA TYR A 300 2.05 -10.96 -12.96
C TYR A 300 3.20 -10.57 -13.89
N GLU A 301 4.42 -10.97 -13.51
CA GLU A 301 5.63 -10.74 -14.31
C GLU A 301 5.68 -11.63 -15.55
N THR A 302 6.26 -11.09 -16.63
CA THR A 302 6.59 -11.87 -17.83
C THR A 302 8.03 -11.67 -18.30
N ALA A 303 8.89 -11.12 -17.44
CA ALA A 303 10.33 -11.02 -17.69
C ALA A 303 11.10 -11.48 -16.45
N GLU A 304 12.31 -12.01 -16.66
CA GLU A 304 13.11 -12.55 -15.57
C GLU A 304 13.74 -11.43 -14.71
N SER A 305 13.82 -11.68 -13.40
CA SER A 305 14.50 -10.81 -12.44
C SER A 305 15.98 -11.16 -12.32
N PRO A 306 16.90 -10.18 -12.22
CA PRO A 306 18.26 -10.46 -11.79
C PRO A 306 18.22 -11.00 -10.35
N THR A 307 19.08 -11.96 -10.06
CA THR A 307 19.17 -12.59 -8.73
C THR A 307 20.30 -11.99 -7.89
N PRO A 308 20.24 -12.11 -6.56
CA PRO A 308 21.35 -11.70 -5.71
C PRO A 308 22.58 -12.58 -5.93
N VAL A 309 23.75 -11.94 -5.95
CA VAL A 309 25.06 -12.60 -5.93
C VAL A 309 25.97 -11.84 -4.97
N TRP A 310 26.86 -12.57 -4.31
CA TRP A 310 27.84 -11.99 -3.39
C TRP A 310 29.06 -11.51 -4.17
N LYS A 311 29.31 -10.19 -4.18
CA LYS A 311 30.45 -9.54 -4.86
C LYS A 311 30.97 -8.41 -3.98
N ASP A 312 32.30 -8.27 -3.89
CA ASP A 312 32.97 -7.17 -3.19
C ASP A 312 32.47 -6.94 -1.74
N GLY A 313 32.18 -8.03 -1.02
CA GLY A 313 31.72 -7.98 0.38
C GLY A 313 30.27 -7.52 0.57
N LYS A 314 29.47 -7.43 -0.50
CA LYS A 314 28.05 -7.07 -0.44
C LYS A 314 27.20 -7.93 -1.37
N TRP A 315 25.91 -8.00 -1.07
CA TRP A 315 24.92 -8.57 -2.00
C TRP A 315 24.59 -7.56 -3.09
N ALA A 316 24.63 -7.99 -4.35
CA ALA A 316 24.24 -7.20 -5.51
C ALA A 316 23.19 -7.96 -6.35
N MET A 317 22.21 -7.24 -6.89
CA MET A 317 21.15 -7.80 -7.76
C MET A 317 21.62 -7.84 -9.22
N ASP A 318 22.73 -8.52 -9.48
CA ASP A 318 23.38 -8.61 -10.80
C ASP A 318 23.80 -10.06 -11.14
N GLY A 319 23.16 -11.04 -10.50
CA GLY A 319 23.31 -12.46 -10.78
C GLY A 319 22.50 -12.94 -12.00
N PRO A 320 22.57 -14.26 -12.30
CA PRO A 320 21.77 -14.88 -13.37
C PRO A 320 20.29 -14.55 -13.23
N LYS A 321 19.63 -14.29 -14.35
CA LYS A 321 18.20 -13.96 -14.32
C LYS A 321 17.36 -15.23 -14.15
N THR A 322 16.22 -15.10 -13.48
CA THR A 322 15.22 -16.17 -13.34
C THR A 322 13.82 -15.59 -13.24
N MET A 323 12.81 -16.37 -13.62
CA MET A 323 11.41 -16.09 -13.27
C MET A 323 11.20 -16.45 -11.81
N LEU A 324 10.85 -15.47 -10.96
CA LEU A 324 10.71 -15.71 -9.53
C LEU A 324 9.34 -16.30 -9.20
N VAL A 325 8.30 -15.83 -9.87
CA VAL A 325 6.92 -16.24 -9.61
C VAL A 325 6.29 -16.69 -10.92
N SER A 326 5.87 -17.96 -10.98
CA SER A 326 5.14 -18.48 -12.14
C SER A 326 3.74 -17.87 -12.25
N VAL A 327 3.19 -17.79 -13.46
CA VAL A 327 1.82 -17.29 -13.67
C VAL A 327 0.79 -18.02 -12.79
N PRO A 328 0.78 -19.37 -12.70
CA PRO A 328 -0.15 -20.07 -11.80
C PRO A 328 0.01 -19.65 -10.33
N SER A 329 1.23 -19.38 -9.87
CA SER A 329 1.47 -18.91 -8.50
C SER A 329 0.97 -17.48 -8.30
N ALA A 330 1.18 -16.59 -9.28
CA ALA A 330 0.77 -15.18 -9.21
C ALA A 330 -0.74 -14.96 -9.30
N THR A 331 -1.50 -15.88 -9.92
CA THR A 331 -2.93 -15.69 -10.20
C THR A 331 -3.85 -16.69 -9.50
N TYR A 332 -3.32 -17.57 -8.65
CA TYR A 332 -4.09 -18.66 -8.04
C TYR A 332 -5.34 -18.21 -7.28
N CYS A 333 -5.34 -17.00 -6.73
CA CYS A 333 -6.46 -16.50 -5.93
C CYS A 333 -7.66 -16.03 -6.77
N ILE A 334 -7.56 -16.04 -8.09
CA ILE A 334 -8.63 -15.65 -9.00
C ILE A 334 -9.61 -16.82 -9.21
N PRO A 335 -10.94 -16.58 -9.17
CA PRO A 335 -11.93 -17.61 -9.49
C PRO A 335 -11.69 -18.21 -10.88
N GLN A 336 -11.70 -19.54 -11.00
CA GLN A 336 -11.43 -20.24 -12.27
C GLN A 336 -12.44 -19.93 -13.39
N ALA A 337 -13.63 -19.41 -13.03
CA ALA A 337 -14.70 -19.13 -13.98
C ALA A 337 -14.37 -17.96 -14.93
N ASP A 338 -13.53 -17.00 -14.53
CA ASP A 338 -13.18 -15.84 -15.37
C ASP A 338 -11.79 -15.24 -15.09
N PRO A 339 -10.71 -15.99 -15.40
CA PRO A 339 -9.35 -15.55 -15.11
C PRO A 339 -8.89 -14.37 -15.99
N ARG A 340 -9.44 -14.21 -17.19
CA ARG A 340 -8.98 -13.17 -18.15
C ARG A 340 -9.41 -11.76 -17.76
N ASN A 341 -10.53 -11.61 -17.06
CA ASN A 341 -11.01 -10.30 -16.62
C ASN A 341 -10.40 -9.85 -15.28
N HIS A 342 -9.69 -10.73 -14.58
CA HIS A 342 -9.13 -10.46 -13.25
C HIS A 342 -7.60 -10.63 -13.18
N THR A 343 -6.96 -10.82 -14.34
CA THR A 343 -5.50 -10.95 -14.43
C THR A 343 -4.94 -10.07 -15.53
N CYS A 344 -3.69 -9.65 -15.37
CA CYS A 344 -2.99 -8.88 -16.38
C CYS A 344 -1.49 -9.18 -16.37
N ALA A 345 -0.95 -9.49 -17.55
CA ALA A 345 0.49 -9.62 -17.76
C ALA A 345 1.15 -8.24 -17.75
N ILE A 346 2.27 -8.10 -17.05
CA ILE A 346 3.16 -6.95 -17.16
C ILE A 346 4.50 -7.43 -17.68
N ASN A 347 4.96 -6.84 -18.79
CA ASN A 347 6.27 -7.12 -19.38
C ASN A 347 7.42 -6.48 -18.58
N ARG A 348 7.55 -6.89 -17.33
CA ARG A 348 8.59 -6.49 -16.37
C ARG A 348 8.98 -7.66 -15.50
N SER A 349 10.14 -7.51 -14.87
CA SER A 349 10.60 -8.42 -13.83
C SER A 349 9.88 -8.18 -12.52
N HIS A 350 9.86 -9.18 -11.65
CA HIS A 350 9.27 -9.14 -10.31
C HIS A 350 9.67 -7.90 -9.50
N SER A 351 10.95 -7.51 -9.58
CA SER A 351 11.50 -6.36 -8.87
C SER A 351 11.05 -5.00 -9.42
N GLU A 352 10.60 -4.96 -10.67
CA GLU A 352 10.18 -3.75 -11.39
C GLU A 352 8.65 -3.69 -11.59
N LEU A 353 7.91 -4.73 -11.16
CA LEU A 353 6.46 -4.85 -11.32
C LEU A 353 5.67 -3.66 -10.78
N VAL A 354 6.15 -3.00 -9.73
CA VAL A 354 5.46 -1.87 -9.06
C VAL A 354 6.24 -0.56 -9.13
N LYS A 355 7.23 -0.49 -10.03
CA LYS A 355 8.11 0.67 -10.22
C LYS A 355 7.75 1.39 -11.50
N TYR A 356 7.03 2.48 -11.38
CA TYR A 356 6.56 3.24 -12.55
C TYR A 356 7.23 4.60 -12.64
N ALA A 357 7.69 4.96 -13.83
CA ALA A 357 8.18 6.29 -14.14
C ALA A 357 7.02 7.25 -14.45
N PRO A 358 7.26 8.57 -14.55
CA PRO A 358 6.29 9.48 -15.16
C PRO A 358 5.94 9.02 -16.59
N HIS A 359 4.66 9.08 -16.95
CA HIS A 359 4.15 8.70 -18.27
C HIS A 359 4.40 7.24 -18.67
N ASP A 360 4.50 6.36 -17.67
CA ASP A 360 4.69 4.93 -17.85
C ASP A 360 3.38 4.25 -18.32
N ASP A 361 3.46 3.47 -19.40
CA ASP A 361 2.32 2.79 -20.03
C ASP A 361 1.71 1.70 -19.14
N VAL A 362 2.56 1.00 -18.36
CA VAL A 362 2.13 0.02 -17.37
C VAL A 362 1.39 0.72 -16.22
N TYR A 363 1.83 1.91 -15.83
CA TYR A 363 1.09 2.70 -14.84
C TYR A 363 -0.32 3.03 -15.32
N ASP A 364 -0.51 3.43 -16.58
CA ASP A 364 -1.84 3.73 -17.11
C ASP A 364 -2.77 2.53 -17.08
N LEU A 365 -2.25 1.33 -17.38
CA LEU A 365 -2.98 0.07 -17.28
C LEU A 365 -3.41 -0.21 -15.83
N VAL A 366 -2.48 -0.08 -14.88
CA VAL A 366 -2.73 -0.31 -13.45
C VAL A 366 -3.72 0.71 -12.90
N ARG A 367 -3.55 1.98 -13.25
CA ARG A 367 -4.44 3.09 -12.90
C ARG A 367 -5.86 2.86 -13.40
N SER A 368 -6.02 2.42 -14.66
CA SER A 368 -7.34 2.12 -15.22
C SER A 368 -8.06 1.05 -14.40
N LYS A 369 -7.37 -0.05 -14.07
CA LYS A 369 -7.97 -1.13 -13.27
C LYS A 369 -8.24 -0.72 -11.84
N LEU A 370 -7.34 0.05 -11.23
CA LEU A 370 -7.55 0.59 -9.91
C LEU A 370 -8.75 1.54 -9.86
N GLN A 371 -8.93 2.40 -10.87
CA GLN A 371 -10.11 3.26 -10.98
C GLN A 371 -11.41 2.44 -11.11
N GLU A 372 -11.43 1.36 -11.88
CA GLU A 372 -12.59 0.46 -11.97
C GLU A 372 -12.96 -0.13 -10.60
N ILE A 373 -11.98 -0.68 -9.87
CA ILE A 373 -12.16 -1.26 -8.54
C ILE A 373 -12.66 -0.18 -7.57
N VAL A 374 -12.04 0.99 -7.56
CA VAL A 374 -12.45 2.13 -6.72
C VAL A 374 -13.88 2.55 -7.03
N THR A 375 -14.23 2.70 -8.31
CA THR A 375 -15.59 3.08 -8.73
C THR A 375 -16.61 2.09 -8.22
N ARG A 376 -16.36 0.77 -8.32
CA ARG A 376 -17.27 -0.26 -7.78
C ARG A 376 -17.35 -0.22 -6.26
N ALA A 377 -16.22 -0.06 -5.57
CA ALA A 377 -16.16 -0.03 -4.12
C ALA A 377 -16.90 1.20 -3.53
N VAL A 378 -16.84 2.34 -4.22
CA VAL A 378 -17.45 3.61 -3.79
C VAL A 378 -18.93 3.72 -4.19
N SER A 379 -19.34 3.14 -5.33
CA SER A 379 -20.70 3.28 -5.82
C SER A 379 -21.73 2.76 -4.82
N ALA A 380 -22.73 3.58 -4.48
CA ALA A 380 -23.90 3.09 -3.75
C ALA A 380 -24.60 2.04 -4.63
N ALA A 381 -24.90 0.86 -4.07
CA ALA A 381 -25.69 -0.12 -4.78
C ALA A 381 -27.00 0.53 -5.22
N ALA A 382 -27.37 0.39 -6.50
CA ALA A 382 -28.70 0.78 -6.94
C ALA A 382 -29.73 -0.02 -6.11
N PRO A 383 -30.79 0.61 -5.58
CA PRO A 383 -31.86 -0.15 -4.95
C PRO A 383 -32.43 -1.11 -6.01
N HIS A 384 -32.47 -2.41 -5.69
CA HIS A 384 -33.20 -3.36 -6.52
C HIS A 384 -34.65 -2.89 -6.66
N PRO A 385 -35.23 -2.92 -7.87
CA PRO A 385 -36.67 -2.75 -8.00
C PRO A 385 -37.33 -3.89 -7.23
N VAL A 386 -38.07 -3.55 -6.18
CA VAL A 386 -38.99 -4.46 -5.53
C VAL A 386 -40.02 -4.81 -6.60
N HIS A 387 -39.92 -6.01 -7.17
CA HIS A 387 -41.06 -6.59 -7.87
C HIS A 387 -42.11 -6.88 -6.80
N GLU A 388 -43.05 -5.94 -6.64
CA GLU A 388 -44.35 -6.26 -6.05
C GLU A 388 -44.97 -7.33 -6.95
N ALA A 389 -45.06 -8.54 -6.41
CA ALA A 389 -45.91 -9.58 -6.97
C ALA A 389 -47.34 -9.24 -6.54
N GLU A 390 -48.20 -8.90 -7.51
CA GLU A 390 -49.66 -8.94 -7.38
C GLU A 390 -50.17 -10.37 -7.18
#